data_AF-A0AA86Z3X6-F1
#
_entry.id   AF-A0AA86Z3X6-F1
#
_cell.length_a   1.000
_cell.length_b   1.000
_cell.length_c   1.000
_cell.angle_alpha   90.00
_cell.angle_beta   90.00
_cell.angle_gamma   90.00
#
_symmetry.space_group_name_H-M   'P 1'
#
loop_
_entity.id
_entity.type
_entity.pdbx_description
1 polymer ?
#
loop_
_entity_poly.entity_id
_entity_poly.type
_entity_poly.pdbx_seq_one_letter_code
_entity_poly.pdbx_strand_id
1 'polypeptide(L)'
;MNTDQPTLCNHGDPTGYVPLLIEYRKTFREYLACRGYSNSYIQRCGEVMAQFSRWMSEMRLSLCDVNETLVEEFLHQRVPDYIEPVSGYRRNHSRSPLGHLLNMLRAIELIPPKPIDMLPVAVELRRFDDYLLQARGFARSTRETSIRIVGRFLRDKFNDGAINLSTLTPAHVRDFLASQANVYRTPVSFSLVVSSLRGYFRWRIMQKDDLYVLIGALANPA
;
A
#
# COMPACT_ATOMS: atom_id res chain seq x y z
N MET A 1 -16.22 21.95 -19.62
CA MET A 1 -14.76 21.84 -19.46
C MET A 1 -14.46 20.36 -19.29
N ASN A 2 -14.00 19.74 -20.37
CA ASN A 2 -13.66 18.31 -20.42
C ASN A 2 -12.38 18.09 -19.62
N THR A 3 -12.38 17.07 -18.77
CA THR A 3 -11.20 16.59 -18.06
C THR A 3 -10.76 15.31 -18.77
N ASP A 4 -9.65 15.39 -19.51
CA ASP A 4 -8.98 14.25 -20.12
C ASP A 4 -8.60 13.23 -19.03
N GLN A 5 -9.19 12.02 -19.10
CA GLN A 5 -8.66 10.84 -18.44
C GLN A 5 -7.56 10.23 -19.34
N PRO A 6 -6.41 9.79 -18.81
CA PRO A 6 -5.47 9.02 -19.60
C PRO A 6 -6.04 7.64 -19.87
N THR A 7 -6.21 7.32 -21.15
CA THR A 7 -6.63 6.02 -21.67
C THR A 7 -5.60 4.96 -21.26
N LEU A 8 -5.92 4.17 -20.24
CA LEU A 8 -5.21 2.92 -19.96
C LEU A 8 -5.56 1.92 -21.06
N CYS A 9 -4.51 1.40 -21.71
CA CYS A 9 -4.51 0.35 -22.72
C CYS A 9 -5.07 0.78 -24.10
N ASN A 10 -4.21 1.42 -24.91
CA ASN A 10 -4.42 1.47 -26.36
C ASN A 10 -4.46 0.04 -26.93
N HIS A 11 -5.65 -0.44 -27.25
CA HIS A 11 -5.87 -1.57 -28.15
C HIS A 11 -5.68 -1.08 -29.59
N GLY A 12 -4.46 -1.15 -30.10
CA GLY A 12 -4.22 -0.73 -31.47
C GLY A 12 -2.77 -0.75 -31.90
N ASP A 13 -2.09 -1.90 -31.80
CA ASP A 13 -0.95 -2.17 -32.69
C ASP A 13 -0.77 -3.68 -32.91
N PRO A 14 -1.00 -4.22 -34.12
CA PRO A 14 -0.76 -5.63 -34.44
C PRO A 14 0.73 -5.97 -34.56
N THR A 15 1.63 -4.98 -34.38
CA THR A 15 3.08 -5.15 -34.32
C THR A 15 3.62 -5.16 -32.87
N GLY A 16 2.83 -5.65 -31.91
CA GLY A 16 3.22 -6.73 -30.98
C GLY A 16 4.43 -6.58 -30.04
N TYR A 17 5.05 -5.40 -29.88
CA TYR A 17 6.10 -5.21 -28.88
C TYR A 17 5.50 -4.67 -27.59
N VAL A 18 4.99 -5.58 -26.74
CA VAL A 18 4.75 -5.23 -25.34
C VAL A 18 6.13 -5.04 -24.70
N PRO A 19 6.46 -3.85 -24.15
CA PRO A 19 7.75 -3.64 -23.53
C PRO A 19 7.97 -4.67 -22.44
N LEU A 20 9.07 -5.42 -22.56
CA LEU A 20 9.40 -6.48 -21.62
C LEU A 20 9.74 -5.84 -20.28
N LEU A 21 9.37 -6.50 -19.18
CA LEU A 21 9.68 -6.02 -17.83
C LEU A 21 11.16 -5.61 -17.69
N ILE A 22 12.06 -6.30 -18.38
CA ILE A 22 13.50 -6.02 -18.40
C ILE A 22 13.87 -4.56 -18.67
N GLU A 23 13.06 -3.81 -19.42
CA GLU A 23 13.27 -2.39 -19.70
C GLU A 23 13.22 -1.53 -18.42
N TYR A 24 12.42 -1.95 -17.44
CA TYR A 24 12.28 -1.27 -16.15
C TYR A 24 13.33 -1.69 -15.11
N ARG A 25 14.37 -2.45 -15.51
CA ARG A 25 15.40 -2.96 -14.57
C ARG A 25 16.13 -1.84 -13.84
N LYS A 26 16.45 -0.73 -14.53
CA LYS A 26 17.12 0.43 -13.92
C LYS A 26 16.20 1.08 -12.88
N THR A 27 14.96 1.37 -13.25
CA THR A 27 13.94 1.93 -12.37
C THR A 27 13.71 1.04 -11.14
N PHE A 28 13.68 -0.29 -11.32
CA PHE A 28 13.51 -1.23 -10.21
C PHE A 28 14.69 -1.21 -9.23
N ARG A 29 15.91 -1.13 -9.76
CA ARG A 29 17.13 -1.01 -8.95
C ARG A 29 17.14 0.26 -8.12
N GLU A 30 16.82 1.40 -8.73
CA GLU A 30 16.73 2.70 -8.05
C GLU A 30 15.61 2.70 -6.99
N TYR A 31 14.45 2.13 -7.35
CA TYR A 31 13.31 1.97 -6.44
C TYR A 31 13.68 1.21 -5.16
N LEU A 32 14.49 0.14 -5.25
CA LEU A 32 14.95 -0.62 -4.09
C LEU A 32 16.08 0.11 -3.33
N ALA A 33 17.01 0.76 -4.04
CA ALA A 33 18.08 1.53 -3.42
C ALA A 33 17.54 2.68 -2.55
N CYS A 34 16.58 3.44 -3.06
CA CYS A 34 15.90 4.51 -2.30
C CYS A 34 15.10 4.00 -1.08
N ARG A 35 14.92 2.68 -0.94
CA ARG A 35 14.28 2.03 0.21
C ARG A 35 15.28 1.40 1.18
N GLY A 36 16.58 1.57 0.94
CA GLY A 36 17.64 1.11 1.84
C GLY A 36 17.96 -0.37 1.75
N TYR A 37 17.54 -1.06 0.68
CA TYR A 37 17.90 -2.47 0.48
C TYR A 37 19.38 -2.62 0.12
N SER A 38 20.00 -3.72 0.59
CA SER A 38 21.40 -4.02 0.28
C SER A 38 21.61 -4.29 -1.22
N ASN A 39 22.80 -3.98 -1.72
CA ASN A 39 23.17 -4.26 -3.12
C ASN A 39 23.00 -5.74 -3.49
N SER A 40 23.30 -6.66 -2.56
CA SER A 40 23.11 -8.10 -2.77
C SER A 40 21.64 -8.49 -2.94
N TYR A 41 20.74 -7.89 -2.14
CA TYR A 41 19.31 -8.13 -2.27
C TYR A 41 18.75 -7.52 -3.57
N ILE A 42 19.20 -6.32 -3.93
CA ILE A 42 18.84 -5.66 -5.19
C ILE A 42 19.22 -6.52 -6.40
N GLN A 43 20.42 -7.11 -6.39
CA GLN A 43 20.87 -7.99 -7.46
C GLN A 43 19.98 -9.24 -7.58
N ARG A 44 19.69 -9.90 -6.45
CA ARG A 44 18.75 -11.03 -6.41
C ARG A 44 17.36 -10.65 -6.94
N CYS A 45 16.87 -9.45 -6.62
CA CYS A 45 15.60 -8.97 -7.16
C CYS A 45 15.63 -8.79 -8.67
N GLY A 46 16.74 -8.27 -9.22
CA GLY A 46 16.94 -8.15 -10.66
C GLY A 46 16.96 -9.50 -11.39
N GLU A 47 17.53 -10.53 -10.79
CA GLU A 47 17.52 -11.89 -11.33
C GLU A 47 16.12 -12.49 -11.38
N VAL A 48 15.34 -12.33 -10.29
CA VAL A 48 13.95 -12.79 -10.23
C VAL A 48 13.08 -12.05 -11.26
N MET A 49 13.30 -10.75 -11.43
CA MET A 49 12.62 -9.95 -12.45
C MET A 49 12.93 -10.43 -13.87
N ALA A 50 14.21 -10.70 -14.20
CA ALA A 50 14.59 -11.20 -15.52
C ALA A 50 13.97 -12.58 -15.81
N GLN A 51 13.92 -13.43 -14.79
CA GLN A 51 13.30 -14.74 -14.85
C GLN A 51 11.78 -14.66 -15.09
N PHE A 52 11.10 -13.75 -14.39
CA PHE A 52 9.67 -13.51 -14.58
C PHE A 52 9.38 -12.89 -15.96
N SER A 53 10.19 -11.93 -16.40
CA SER A 53 10.08 -11.33 -17.74
C SER A 53 10.18 -12.36 -18.86
N ARG A 54 11.12 -13.32 -18.75
CA ARG A 54 11.28 -14.39 -19.74
C ARG A 54 10.05 -15.30 -19.80
N TRP A 55 9.55 -15.71 -18.63
CA TRP A 55 8.35 -16.54 -18.55
C TRP A 55 7.12 -15.83 -19.14
N MET A 56 6.97 -14.52 -18.90
CA MET A 56 5.93 -13.73 -19.54
C MET A 56 6.04 -13.74 -21.07
N SER A 57 7.27 -13.65 -21.62
CA SER A 57 7.50 -13.75 -23.07
C SER A 57 7.11 -15.12 -23.62
N GLU A 58 7.47 -16.19 -22.92
CA GLU A 58 7.15 -17.57 -23.29
C GLU A 58 5.62 -17.80 -23.30
N MET A 59 4.91 -17.26 -22.32
CA MET A 59 3.45 -17.33 -22.19
C MET A 59 2.70 -16.27 -23.01
N ARG A 60 3.41 -15.40 -23.75
CA ARG A 60 2.85 -14.26 -24.53
C ARG A 60 1.94 -13.34 -23.71
N LEU A 61 2.30 -13.10 -22.46
CA LEU A 61 1.55 -12.25 -21.53
C LEU A 61 1.94 -10.78 -21.66
N SER A 62 0.97 -9.88 -21.50
CA SER A 62 1.23 -8.45 -21.55
C SER A 62 1.47 -7.85 -20.16
N LEU A 63 1.98 -6.62 -20.08
CA LEU A 63 2.07 -5.89 -18.81
C LEU A 63 0.70 -5.66 -18.15
N CYS A 64 -0.38 -5.60 -18.94
CA CYS A 64 -1.73 -5.38 -18.42
C CYS A 64 -2.24 -6.59 -17.59
N ASP A 65 -1.70 -7.78 -17.87
CA ASP A 65 -2.07 -9.03 -17.19
C ASP A 65 -1.31 -9.20 -15.86
N VAL A 66 -0.31 -8.35 -15.61
CA VAL A 66 0.56 -8.46 -14.43
C VAL A 66 -0.17 -8.05 -13.16
N ASN A 67 -0.46 -9.04 -12.33
CA ASN A 67 -1.06 -8.87 -11.01
C ASN A 67 -0.56 -9.96 -10.03
N GLU A 68 -1.09 -9.96 -8.81
CA GLU A 68 -0.74 -10.95 -7.78
C GLU A 68 -1.06 -12.39 -8.19
N THR A 69 -2.18 -12.63 -8.90
CA THR A 69 -2.56 -13.96 -9.36
C THR A 69 -1.58 -14.48 -10.40
N LEU A 70 -1.14 -13.65 -11.33
CA LEU A 70 -0.11 -14.02 -12.30
C LEU A 70 1.24 -14.35 -11.64
N VAL A 71 1.59 -13.60 -10.59
CA VAL A 71 2.77 -13.90 -9.77
C VAL A 71 2.62 -15.25 -9.07
N GLU A 72 1.44 -15.57 -8.54
CA GLU A 72 1.15 -16.87 -7.95
C GLU A 72 1.30 -17.99 -9.01
N GLU A 73 0.70 -17.85 -10.19
CA GLU A 73 0.81 -18.82 -11.31
C GLU A 73 2.27 -19.09 -11.71
N PHE A 74 3.07 -18.04 -11.84
CA PHE A 74 4.51 -18.17 -12.11
C PHE A 74 5.25 -18.96 -11.02
N LEU A 75 4.89 -18.74 -9.75
CA LEU A 75 5.51 -19.45 -8.62
C LEU A 75 5.05 -20.92 -8.56
N HIS A 76 3.77 -21.18 -8.86
CA HIS A 76 3.21 -22.52 -8.95
C HIS A 76 3.92 -23.37 -10.01
N GLN A 77 4.14 -22.83 -11.21
CA GLN A 77 4.81 -23.57 -12.30
C GLN A 77 6.29 -23.85 -12.04
N ARG A 78 6.95 -23.07 -11.17
CA ARG A 78 8.39 -23.20 -10.89
C ARG A 78 8.74 -24.02 -9.66
N VAL A 79 7.78 -24.25 -8.76
CA VAL A 79 8.00 -25.03 -7.54
C VAL A 79 7.03 -26.21 -7.55
N PRO A 80 7.49 -27.44 -7.89
CA PRO A 80 6.64 -28.63 -7.97
C PRO A 80 5.85 -28.94 -6.70
N ASP A 81 6.31 -28.47 -5.53
CA ASP A 81 5.66 -28.61 -4.22
C ASP A 81 5.00 -27.32 -3.73
N TYR A 82 4.51 -26.46 -4.63
CA TYR A 82 3.73 -25.30 -4.19
C TYR A 82 2.41 -25.78 -3.56
N ILE A 83 2.39 -25.83 -2.22
CA ILE A 83 1.19 -26.03 -1.43
C ILE A 83 0.39 -24.71 -1.49
N GLU A 84 -0.79 -24.76 -2.12
CA GLU A 84 -1.78 -23.69 -1.96
C GLU A 84 -1.98 -23.41 -0.47
N PRO A 85 -1.88 -22.16 0.00
CA PRO A 85 -2.10 -21.86 1.41
C PRO A 85 -3.53 -22.25 1.79
N VAL A 86 -3.63 -23.28 2.65
CA VAL A 86 -4.88 -23.70 3.27
C VAL A 86 -5.41 -22.52 4.09
N SER A 87 -6.56 -21.98 3.70
CA SER A 87 -7.22 -20.78 4.21
C SER A 87 -6.64 -19.45 3.69
N GLY A 88 -7.54 -18.50 3.43
CA GLY A 88 -7.36 -17.17 2.80
C GLY A 88 -6.33 -16.20 3.39
N TYR A 89 -5.30 -16.67 4.08
CA TYR A 89 -4.03 -15.96 4.25
C TYR A 89 -3.30 -15.88 2.91
N ARG A 90 -3.66 -14.88 2.10
CA ARG A 90 -2.79 -14.46 0.99
C ARG A 90 -1.39 -14.18 1.55
N ARG A 91 -0.41 -14.95 1.11
CA ARG A 91 1.00 -14.78 1.46
C ARG A 91 1.31 -13.31 1.19
N ASN A 92 1.85 -12.56 2.16
CA ASN A 92 2.07 -11.13 1.99
C ASN A 92 3.25 -10.91 1.02
N HIS A 93 2.97 -11.01 -0.29
CA HIS A 93 3.95 -10.90 -1.37
C HIS A 93 4.62 -9.54 -1.39
N SER A 94 4.09 -8.54 -0.67
CA SER A 94 4.61 -7.17 -0.59
C SER A 94 6.08 -7.05 -0.16
N ARG A 95 6.65 -8.08 0.47
CA ARG A 95 8.08 -8.15 0.87
C ARG A 95 8.93 -9.10 0.01
N SER A 96 8.34 -9.71 -1.01
CA SER A 96 9.05 -10.57 -1.96
C SER A 96 9.61 -9.74 -3.12
N PRO A 97 10.63 -10.24 -3.85
CA PRO A 97 11.14 -9.57 -5.06
C PRO A 97 10.04 -9.21 -6.07
N LEU A 98 9.11 -10.13 -6.34
CA LEU A 98 7.99 -9.88 -7.26
C LEU A 98 6.97 -8.92 -6.68
N GLY A 99 6.72 -8.90 -5.37
CA GLY A 99 5.86 -7.88 -4.79
C GLY A 99 6.50 -6.49 -4.79
N HIS A 100 7.83 -6.38 -4.65
CA HIS A 100 8.51 -5.11 -4.86
C HIS A 100 8.40 -4.64 -6.31
N LEU A 101 8.49 -5.56 -7.27
CA LEU A 101 8.28 -5.27 -8.69
C LEU A 101 6.85 -4.76 -8.93
N LEU A 102 5.83 -5.48 -8.46
CA LEU A 102 4.42 -5.04 -8.57
C LEU A 102 4.20 -3.65 -7.94
N ASN A 103 4.78 -3.40 -6.76
CA ASN A 103 4.66 -2.10 -6.12
C ASN A 103 5.37 -0.98 -6.91
N MET A 104 6.51 -1.28 -7.53
CA MET A 104 7.21 -0.35 -8.40
C MET A 104 6.38 -0.04 -9.64
N LEU A 105 5.88 -1.06 -10.35
CA LEU A 105 5.06 -0.91 -11.55
C LEU A 105 3.79 -0.10 -11.29
N ARG A 106 3.14 -0.29 -10.13
CA ARG A 106 2.00 0.54 -9.70
C ARG A 106 2.38 1.98 -9.41
N ALA A 107 3.54 2.20 -8.79
CA ALA A 107 4.02 3.54 -8.48
C ALA A 107 4.35 4.37 -9.74
N ILE A 108 4.61 3.70 -10.87
CA ILE A 108 4.78 4.33 -12.19
C ILE A 108 3.55 4.12 -13.10
N GLU A 109 2.41 3.71 -12.53
CA GLU A 109 1.10 3.59 -13.18
C GLU A 109 1.03 2.63 -14.39
N LEU A 110 1.96 1.68 -14.49
CA LEU A 110 1.98 0.71 -15.60
C LEU A 110 1.05 -0.48 -15.39
N ILE A 111 0.67 -0.77 -14.15
CA ILE A 111 -0.30 -1.82 -13.84
C ILE A 111 -1.40 -1.25 -12.92
N PRO A 112 -2.62 -1.80 -12.98
CA PRO A 112 -3.71 -1.34 -12.14
C PRO A 112 -3.38 -1.42 -10.63
N PRO A 113 -3.91 -0.50 -9.81
CA PRO A 113 -3.81 -0.63 -8.36
C PRO A 113 -4.53 -1.90 -7.90
N LYS A 114 -4.13 -2.48 -6.75
CA LYS A 114 -4.82 -3.67 -6.26
C LYS A 114 -6.28 -3.34 -5.99
N PRO A 115 -7.23 -4.26 -6.20
CA PRO A 115 -8.61 -4.06 -5.78
C PRO A 115 -8.72 -3.68 -4.29
N ILE A 116 -7.88 -4.28 -3.44
CA ILE A 116 -7.81 -3.94 -2.00
C ILE A 116 -7.32 -2.51 -1.75
N ASP A 117 -6.50 -1.98 -2.67
CA ASP A 117 -6.04 -0.59 -2.62
C ASP A 117 -7.16 0.37 -3.06
N MET A 118 -8.22 -0.11 -3.73
CA MET A 118 -9.37 0.72 -4.10
C MET A 118 -10.46 0.78 -3.02
N LEU A 119 -10.31 0.01 -1.94
CA LEU A 119 -11.26 0.06 -0.82
C LEU A 119 -11.30 1.46 -0.20
N PRO A 120 -12.45 1.91 0.35
CA PRO A 120 -12.59 3.25 0.90
C PRO A 120 -11.51 3.61 1.92
N VAL A 121 -11.12 2.67 2.80
CA VAL A 121 -10.02 2.87 3.75
C VAL A 121 -8.68 3.05 3.05
N ALA A 122 -8.38 2.27 2.02
CA ALA A 122 -7.11 2.40 1.31
C ALA A 122 -7.01 3.71 0.51
N VAL A 123 -8.11 4.15 -0.10
CA VAL A 123 -8.22 5.45 -0.76
C VAL A 123 -7.99 6.59 0.24
N GLU A 124 -8.64 6.52 1.40
CA GLU A 124 -8.52 7.52 2.45
C GLU A 124 -7.09 7.63 2.99
N LEU A 125 -6.44 6.50 3.22
CA LEU A 125 -5.05 6.46 3.69
C LEU A 125 -4.06 7.04 2.67
N ARG A 126 -4.30 6.86 1.36
CA ARG A 126 -3.47 7.51 0.32
C ARG A 126 -3.58 9.03 0.40
N ARG A 127 -4.80 9.57 0.47
CA ARG A 127 -5.03 11.01 0.61
C ARG A 127 -4.37 11.58 1.86
N PHE A 128 -4.37 10.81 2.95
CA PHE A 128 -3.68 11.20 4.17
C PHE A 128 -2.15 11.15 4.04
N ASP A 129 -1.58 10.14 3.36
CA ASP A 129 -0.12 10.07 3.10
C ASP A 129 0.34 11.24 2.24
N ASP A 130 -0.44 11.59 1.20
CA ASP A 130 -0.17 12.74 0.35
C ASP A 130 -0.15 14.05 1.16
N TYR A 131 -1.11 14.21 2.08
CA TYR A 131 -1.10 15.34 3.01
C TYR A 131 0.15 15.35 3.91
N LEU A 132 0.54 14.20 4.47
CA LEU A 132 1.74 14.11 5.32
C LEU A 132 3.03 14.40 4.54
N LEU A 133 3.07 14.04 3.26
CA LEU A 133 4.17 14.35 2.36
C LEU A 133 4.21 15.85 2.05
N GLN A 134 3.12 16.40 1.53
CA GLN A 134 3.07 17.75 0.96
C GLN A 134 2.99 18.84 2.03
N ALA A 135 2.15 18.68 3.06
CA ALA A 135 1.88 19.72 4.03
C ALA A 135 2.82 19.68 5.25
N ARG A 136 3.48 18.54 5.50
CA ARG A 136 4.28 18.32 6.71
C ARG A 136 5.72 17.90 6.45
N GLY A 137 6.07 17.52 5.23
CA GLY A 137 7.44 17.10 4.88
C GLY A 137 7.97 15.94 5.71
N PHE A 138 7.07 15.10 6.27
CA PHE A 138 7.48 14.04 7.19
C PHE A 138 8.36 13.01 6.49
N ALA A 139 9.35 12.48 7.20
CA ALA A 139 10.17 11.38 6.72
C ALA A 139 9.31 10.15 6.39
N ARG A 140 9.70 9.38 5.35
CA ARG A 140 8.94 8.21 4.88
C ARG A 140 8.59 7.23 6.01
N SER A 141 9.55 6.90 6.88
CA SER A 141 9.34 5.96 7.99
C SER A 141 8.26 6.44 8.98
N THR A 142 8.23 7.75 9.26
CA THR A 142 7.21 8.37 10.11
C THR A 142 5.84 8.33 9.44
N ARG A 143 5.76 8.65 8.16
CA ARG A 143 4.51 8.57 7.39
C ARG A 143 3.97 7.15 7.36
N GLU A 144 4.80 6.18 6.98
CA GLU A 144 4.41 4.76 6.95
C GLU A 144 3.86 4.28 8.30
N THR A 145 4.49 4.70 9.40
CA THR A 145 4.02 4.32 10.73
C THR A 145 2.68 4.96 11.07
N SER A 146 2.52 6.24 10.76
CA SER A 146 1.25 6.96 10.93
C SER A 146 0.11 6.33 10.12
N ILE A 147 0.36 6.04 8.84
CA ILE A 147 -0.60 5.36 7.94
C ILE A 147 -0.98 3.98 8.48
N ARG A 148 -0.04 3.19 9.00
CA ARG A 148 -0.34 1.88 9.59
C ARG A 148 -1.26 2.00 10.80
N ILE A 149 -0.98 2.94 11.70
CA ILE A 149 -1.77 3.17 12.92
C ILE A 149 -3.19 3.62 12.56
N VAL A 150 -3.31 4.66 11.72
CA VAL A 150 -4.60 5.20 11.29
C VAL A 150 -5.39 4.15 10.50
N GLY A 151 -4.73 3.38 9.64
CA GLY A 151 -5.37 2.31 8.89
C GLY A 151 -5.91 1.20 9.79
N ARG A 152 -5.24 0.88 10.91
CA ARG A 152 -5.76 -0.06 11.90
C ARG A 152 -7.00 0.50 12.59
N PHE A 153 -7.00 1.78 12.97
CA PHE A 153 -8.17 2.44 13.56
C PHE A 153 -9.37 2.45 12.62
N LEU A 154 -9.17 2.83 11.37
CA LEU A 154 -10.26 2.89 10.38
C LEU A 154 -10.82 1.50 10.08
N ARG A 155 -9.99 0.46 9.97
CA ARG A 155 -10.46 -0.91 9.81
C ARG A 155 -11.16 -1.46 11.06
N ASP A 156 -10.72 -1.10 12.26
CA ASP A 156 -11.42 -1.47 13.50
C ASP A 156 -12.85 -0.93 13.52
N LYS A 157 -13.08 0.28 12.98
CA LYS A 157 -14.39 0.95 12.99
C LYS A 157 -15.27 0.70 11.78
N PHE A 158 -14.68 0.68 10.59
CA PHE A 158 -15.41 0.65 9.33
C PHE A 158 -15.13 -0.63 8.54
N ASN A 159 -14.25 -1.50 9.04
CA ASN A 159 -13.72 -2.63 8.29
C ASN A 159 -13.15 -2.13 6.94
N ASP A 160 -13.48 -2.80 5.84
CA ASP A 160 -13.14 -2.36 4.48
C ASP A 160 -14.31 -1.62 3.79
N GLY A 161 -15.30 -1.17 4.58
CA GLY A 161 -16.51 -0.49 4.11
C GLY A 161 -16.36 1.03 3.96
N ALA A 162 -17.47 1.69 3.62
CA ALA A 162 -17.51 3.15 3.45
C ALA A 162 -17.18 3.87 4.77
N ILE A 163 -16.32 4.88 4.69
CA ILE A 163 -15.94 5.69 5.86
C ILE A 163 -16.99 6.77 6.07
N ASN A 164 -17.70 6.68 7.19
CA ASN A 164 -18.56 7.74 7.68
C ASN A 164 -18.01 8.29 9.00
N LEU A 165 -17.21 9.37 8.91
CA LEU A 165 -16.56 9.93 10.10
C LEU A 165 -17.52 10.56 11.11
N SER A 166 -18.75 10.91 10.70
CA SER A 166 -19.76 11.46 11.60
C SER A 166 -20.23 10.47 12.67
N THR A 167 -20.03 9.16 12.47
CA THR A 167 -20.37 8.13 13.46
C THR A 167 -19.27 7.92 14.50
N LEU A 168 -18.12 8.57 14.35
CA LEU A 168 -17.04 8.47 15.31
C LEU A 168 -17.38 9.20 16.59
N THR A 169 -17.19 8.52 17.72
CA THR A 169 -17.41 9.09 19.04
C THR A 169 -16.10 9.09 19.84
N PRO A 170 -15.98 9.89 20.91
CA PRO A 170 -14.86 9.80 21.83
C PRO A 170 -14.64 8.41 22.43
N ALA A 171 -15.72 7.64 22.64
CA ALA A 171 -15.63 6.26 23.13
C ALA A 171 -14.89 5.37 22.14
N HIS A 172 -15.22 5.47 20.85
CA HIS A 172 -14.53 4.75 19.78
C HIS A 172 -13.01 4.97 19.75
N VAL A 173 -12.57 6.19 20.04
CA VAL A 173 -11.14 6.53 20.13
C VAL A 173 -10.51 5.92 21.38
N ARG A 174 -11.17 6.01 22.54
CA ARG A 174 -10.69 5.43 23.80
C ARG A 174 -10.57 3.92 23.73
N ASP A 175 -11.58 3.23 23.19
CA ASP A 175 -11.58 1.76 23.06
C ASP A 175 -10.40 1.29 22.18
N PHE A 176 -10.16 1.99 21.07
CA PHE A 176 -9.02 1.70 20.22
C PHE A 176 -7.69 1.96 20.92
N LEU A 177 -7.55 3.07 21.65
CA LEU A 177 -6.34 3.35 22.42
C LEU A 177 -6.09 2.29 23.50
N ALA A 178 -7.13 1.85 24.20
CA ALA A 178 -7.06 0.76 25.18
C ALA A 178 -6.62 -0.55 24.50
N SER A 179 -7.15 -0.87 23.32
CA SER A 179 -6.73 -2.06 22.55
C SER A 179 -5.27 -1.95 22.09
N GLN A 180 -4.78 -0.74 21.80
CA GLN A 180 -3.38 -0.50 21.42
C GLN A 180 -2.42 -0.55 22.61
N ALA A 181 -2.85 -0.21 23.82
CA ALA A 181 -2.00 -0.22 25.02
C ALA A 181 -1.40 -1.62 25.31
N ASN A 182 -2.14 -2.68 25.00
CA ASN A 182 -1.65 -4.07 25.13
C ASN A 182 -0.55 -4.42 24.10
N VAL A 183 -0.53 -3.73 22.95
CA VAL A 183 0.39 -3.95 21.83
C VAL A 183 1.62 -3.03 21.94
N TYR A 184 1.41 -1.78 22.36
CA TYR A 184 2.43 -0.74 22.48
C TYR A 184 2.75 -0.47 23.95
N ARG A 185 3.58 -1.36 24.52
CA ARG A 185 3.87 -1.39 25.96
C ARG A 185 4.79 -0.28 26.46
N THR A 186 5.42 0.49 25.56
CA THR A 186 6.31 1.60 25.96
C THR A 186 5.63 2.96 25.73
N PRO A 187 5.82 3.93 26.64
CA PRO A 187 5.21 5.27 26.52
C PRO A 187 5.56 5.98 25.20
N VAL A 188 6.79 5.80 24.71
CA VAL A 188 7.27 6.38 23.45
C VAL A 188 6.54 5.79 22.24
N SER A 189 6.23 4.49 22.27
CA SER A 189 5.49 3.85 21.19
C SER A 189 3.99 4.20 21.22
N PHE A 190 3.43 4.42 22.41
CA PHE A 190 2.05 4.84 22.59
C PHE A 190 1.82 6.31 22.20
N SER A 191 2.76 7.20 22.49
CA SER A 191 2.69 8.60 22.09
C SER A 191 2.64 8.76 20.55
N LEU A 192 3.27 7.83 19.83
CA LEU A 192 3.19 7.75 18.37
C LEU A 192 1.78 7.39 17.89
N VAL A 193 1.06 6.52 18.60
CA VAL A 193 -0.35 6.19 18.31
C VAL A 193 -1.22 7.44 18.45
N VAL A 194 -1.12 8.12 19.59
CA VAL A 194 -1.88 9.34 19.87
C VAL A 194 -1.55 10.44 18.86
N SER A 195 -0.27 10.63 18.53
CA SER A 195 0.17 11.66 17.59
C SER A 195 -0.30 11.39 16.16
N SER A 196 -0.31 10.12 15.74
CA SER A 196 -0.79 9.71 14.41
C SER A 196 -2.29 9.96 14.26
N LEU A 197 -3.10 9.55 15.25
CA LEU A 197 -4.54 9.82 15.27
C LEU A 197 -4.84 11.32 15.32
N ARG A 198 -4.10 12.07 16.13
CA ARG A 198 -4.24 13.53 16.20
C ARG A 198 -3.94 14.17 14.85
N GLY A 199 -2.88 13.74 14.17
CA GLY A 199 -2.55 14.20 12.82
C GLY A 199 -3.67 13.96 11.83
N TYR A 200 -4.25 12.76 11.85
CA TYR A 200 -5.37 12.39 10.99
C TYR A 200 -6.63 13.22 11.24
N PHE A 201 -7.07 13.34 12.50
CA PHE A 201 -8.28 14.13 12.81
C PHE A 201 -8.11 15.61 12.47
N ARG A 202 -6.93 16.19 12.69
CA ARG A 202 -6.65 17.57 12.28
C ARG A 202 -6.74 17.74 10.77
N TRP A 203 -6.21 16.79 10.00
CA TRP A 203 -6.33 16.82 8.55
C TRP A 203 -7.80 16.72 8.09
N ARG A 204 -8.59 15.82 8.66
CA ARG A 204 -10.04 15.72 8.35
C ARG A 204 -10.83 16.98 8.72
N ILE A 205 -10.49 17.63 9.84
CA ILE A 205 -11.05 18.93 10.19
C ILE A 205 -10.72 20.00 9.14
N MET A 206 -9.50 20.01 8.59
CA MET A 206 -9.15 20.91 7.46
C MET A 206 -9.99 20.61 6.21
N GLN A 207 -10.41 19.35 6.02
CA GLN A 207 -11.33 18.92 4.97
C GLN A 207 -12.82 19.19 5.28
N LYS A 208 -13.10 19.94 6.36
CA LYS A 208 -14.43 20.36 6.85
C LYS A 208 -15.26 19.27 7.54
N ASP A 209 -14.62 18.24 8.10
CA ASP A 209 -15.30 17.30 9.00
C ASP A 209 -15.38 17.85 10.44
N ASP A 210 -16.52 17.68 11.11
CA ASP A 210 -16.70 18.06 12.52
C ASP A 210 -16.17 16.97 13.47
N LEU A 211 -14.84 16.98 13.68
CA LEU A 211 -14.15 15.99 14.53
C LEU A 211 -13.41 16.63 15.71
N TYR A 212 -13.72 17.88 16.05
CA TYR A 212 -13.05 18.61 17.13
C TYR A 212 -13.15 17.89 18.48
N VAL A 213 -14.31 17.28 18.75
CA VAL A 213 -14.57 16.52 19.98
C VAL A 213 -13.62 15.31 20.11
N LEU A 214 -13.17 14.72 18.99
CA LEU A 214 -12.25 13.59 18.99
C LEU A 214 -10.81 14.00 19.33
N ILE A 215 -10.40 15.24 19.02
CA ILE A 215 -9.09 15.76 19.44
C ILE A 215 -9.00 15.83 20.97
N GLY A 216 -10.10 16.22 21.64
CA GLY A 216 -10.19 16.25 23.10
C GLY A 216 -10.04 14.86 23.73
N ALA A 217 -10.64 13.84 23.11
CA ALA A 217 -10.55 12.45 23.58
C ALA A 217 -9.11 11.90 23.56
N LEU A 218 -8.25 12.42 22.69
CA LEU A 218 -6.84 12.03 22.61
C LEU A 218 -5.95 12.66 23.71
N ALA A 219 -6.44 13.66 24.45
CA ALA A 219 -5.69 14.31 25.53
C ALA A 219 -5.82 13.58 26.88
N ASN A 220 -6.91 12.84 27.08
CA ASN A 220 -7.17 11.99 28.24
C ASN A 220 -7.48 10.55 27.79
N PRO A 221 -6.47 9.76 27.38
CA PRO A 221 -6.62 8.31 27.39
C PRO A 221 -6.83 7.90 28.85
N ALA A 222 -7.95 7.23 29.16
CA ALA A 222 -8.33 6.89 30.54
C ALA A 222 -7.18 6.23 31.33
#